data_AF-A0A1I8NA23-F1
#
_entry.id   AF-A0A1I8NA23-F1
#
_cell.length_a   1.000
_cell.length_b   1.000
_cell.length_c   1.000
_cell.angle_alpha   90.00
_cell.angle_beta   90.00
_cell.angle_gamma   90.00
#
_symmetry.space_group_name_H-M   'P 1'
#
loop_
_entity.id
_entity.type
_entity.pdbx_description
1 polymer ?
#
loop_
_entity_poly.entity_id
_entity_poly.type
_entity_poly.pdbx_seq_one_letter_code
_entity_poly.pdbx_strand_id
1 'polypeptide(L)'
;MTQQRNGQYWRWLFAIFMALYLPNFAMAREIDAKEVSNCDNVSYTYTIWIGSSVSQEFNIALTSPKNTNFFEAMNQAAKIDPRFDFKYKNTSWGHYVTEIAGKAEDVKNNIFWLLYNLPEPPNKNNKPGEEYMSPVGVDGLIVENGKNYLFWLRELNLSK
;
A
#
# COMPACT_ATOMS: atom_id res chain seq x y z
N MET A 1 -61.37 -14.81 25.92
CA MET A 1 -60.77 -16.05 26.47
C MET A 1 -60.25 -16.87 25.30
N THR A 2 -58.99 -17.32 25.41
CA THR A 2 -58.31 -18.41 24.65
C THR A 2 -58.22 -18.31 23.11
N GLN A 3 -57.15 -18.71 22.42
CA GLN A 3 -55.72 -18.88 22.67
C GLN A 3 -55.13 -19.27 21.30
N GLN A 4 -53.98 -18.71 20.93
CA GLN A 4 -53.19 -19.12 19.77
C GLN A 4 -52.70 -20.58 19.85
N ARG A 5 -52.52 -21.25 18.71
CA ARG A 5 -51.27 -22.01 18.36
C ARG A 5 -51.39 -22.74 17.01
N ASN A 6 -51.01 -22.08 15.92
CA ASN A 6 -50.60 -22.75 14.69
C ASN A 6 -49.19 -22.30 14.34
N GLY A 7 -48.19 -23.08 14.75
CA GLY A 7 -46.77 -22.78 14.51
C GLY A 7 -45.78 -23.79 15.11
N GLN A 8 -46.23 -24.98 15.52
CA GLN A 8 -45.39 -25.95 16.26
C GLN A 8 -45.18 -27.27 15.51
N TYR A 9 -45.34 -27.32 14.18
CA TYR A 9 -45.12 -28.54 13.39
C TYR A 9 -44.09 -28.40 12.26
N TRP A 10 -43.61 -27.19 11.99
CA TRP A 10 -42.54 -26.95 11.00
C TRP A 10 -41.13 -27.01 11.60
N ARG A 11 -41.01 -26.92 12.92
CA ARG A 11 -39.72 -26.97 13.64
C ARG A 11 -39.15 -28.37 13.85
N TRP A 12 -39.98 -29.42 13.78
CA TRP A 12 -39.55 -30.80 14.01
C TRP A 12 -39.14 -31.55 12.73
N LEU A 13 -39.70 -31.20 11.56
CA LEU A 13 -39.33 -31.83 10.30
C LEU A 13 -37.98 -31.33 9.75
N PHE A 14 -37.61 -30.07 9.99
CA PHE A 14 -36.28 -29.57 9.65
C PHE A 14 -35.17 -30.12 10.54
N ALA A 15 -35.46 -30.43 11.81
CA ALA A 15 -34.47 -30.98 12.74
C ALA A 15 -34.09 -32.44 12.41
N ILE A 16 -35.01 -33.24 11.87
CA ILE A 16 -34.73 -34.63 11.46
C ILE A 16 -33.93 -34.69 10.16
N PHE A 17 -34.10 -33.71 9.25
CA PHE A 17 -33.32 -33.62 8.01
C PHE A 17 -31.90 -33.07 8.21
N MET A 18 -31.62 -32.38 9.33
CA MET A 18 -30.27 -31.86 9.66
C MET A 18 -29.39 -32.81 10.48
N ALA A 19 -29.94 -33.89 11.05
CA ALA A 19 -29.20 -34.76 11.97
C ALA A 19 -28.50 -35.96 11.29
N LEU A 20 -28.71 -36.19 9.99
CA LEU A 20 -28.13 -37.32 9.24
C LEU A 20 -26.99 -36.94 8.27
N TYR A 21 -26.53 -35.68 8.31
CA TYR A 21 -25.36 -35.20 7.54
C TYR A 21 -24.26 -34.60 8.44
N LEU A 22 -24.13 -35.08 9.68
CA LEU A 22 -23.03 -34.70 10.57
C LEU A 22 -22.01 -35.84 10.65
N PRO A 23 -20.83 -35.73 10.00
CA PRO A 23 -19.67 -36.46 10.45
C PRO A 23 -19.12 -35.75 11.70
N ASN A 24 -19.12 -36.48 12.82
CA ASN A 24 -18.25 -36.34 13.98
C ASN A 24 -18.02 -34.94 14.57
N PHE A 25 -18.84 -34.63 15.57
CA PHE A 25 -18.65 -33.57 16.56
C PHE A 25 -17.51 -33.93 17.54
N ALA A 26 -16.27 -33.96 17.06
CA ALA A 26 -15.04 -34.06 17.88
C ALA A 26 -13.78 -33.58 17.12
N MET A 27 -13.93 -32.63 16.20
CA MET A 27 -12.83 -32.09 15.36
C MET A 27 -12.98 -30.58 15.13
N ALA A 28 -13.47 -29.84 16.13
CA ALA A 28 -13.64 -28.38 16.05
C ALA A 28 -13.06 -27.63 17.26
N ARG A 29 -12.12 -28.24 18.00
CA ARG A 29 -11.36 -27.55 19.07
C ARG A 29 -9.86 -27.46 18.76
N GLU A 30 -9.52 -27.35 17.49
CA GLU A 30 -8.17 -26.99 17.04
C GLU A 30 -8.20 -25.87 15.98
N ILE A 31 -9.25 -25.04 16.03
CA ILE A 31 -9.33 -23.79 15.27
C ILE A 31 -9.38 -22.67 16.30
N ASP A 32 -8.22 -22.25 16.84
CA ASP A 32 -8.07 -20.86 17.34
C ASP A 32 -6.64 -20.41 17.67
N ALA A 33 -5.59 -21.18 17.34
CA ALA A 33 -4.22 -20.78 17.66
C ALA A 33 -3.22 -20.84 16.49
N LYS A 34 -3.65 -21.15 15.26
CA LYS A 34 -2.71 -21.33 14.14
C LYS A 34 -3.05 -20.70 12.80
N GLU A 35 -4.13 -19.93 12.64
CA GLU A 35 -4.33 -19.18 11.39
C GLU A 35 -5.11 -17.85 11.52
N VAL A 36 -4.78 -17.07 12.56
CA VAL A 36 -4.94 -15.60 12.52
C VAL A 36 -3.66 -14.98 11.90
N SER A 37 -3.00 -15.66 10.95
CA SER A 37 -1.70 -15.24 10.42
C SER A 37 -1.54 -15.46 8.92
N ASN A 38 -2.51 -14.99 8.13
CA ASN A 38 -2.16 -14.50 6.80
C ASN A 38 -2.73 -13.08 6.60
N CYS A 39 -2.23 -12.15 7.43
CA CYS A 39 -2.09 -10.78 6.96
C CYS A 39 -1.07 -10.84 5.83
N ASP A 40 -1.53 -11.02 4.59
CA ASP A 40 -0.64 -11.05 3.44
C ASP A 40 0.09 -9.71 3.40
N ASN A 41 1.32 -9.66 3.90
CA ASN A 41 2.14 -8.49 3.77
C ASN A 41 2.68 -8.43 2.33
N VAL A 42 2.88 -7.22 1.85
CA VAL A 42 3.56 -6.96 0.58
C VAL A 42 4.96 -6.45 0.87
N SER A 43 5.94 -6.95 0.13
CA SER A 43 7.33 -6.49 0.19
C SER A 43 7.66 -5.71 -1.07
N TYR A 44 8.27 -4.55 -0.92
CA TYR A 44 8.57 -3.64 -2.02
C TYR A 44 9.80 -2.80 -1.70
N THR A 45 10.36 -2.16 -2.71
CA THR A 45 11.52 -1.27 -2.56
C THR A 45 11.10 0.17 -2.73
N TYR A 46 11.53 1.04 -1.82
CA TYR A 46 11.40 2.49 -1.96
C TYR A 46 12.78 3.11 -2.19
N THR A 47 12.94 3.78 -3.33
CA THR A 47 14.16 4.47 -3.76
C THR A 47 13.94 5.98 -3.86
N ILE A 48 14.94 6.76 -3.48
CA ILE A 48 15.00 8.21 -3.64
C ILE A 48 16.19 8.54 -4.54
N TRP A 49 15.96 9.32 -5.60
CA TRP A 49 17.00 9.92 -6.43
C TRP A 49 16.95 11.45 -6.34
N ILE A 50 18.13 12.07 -6.22
CA ILE A 50 18.27 13.53 -6.15
C ILE A 50 19.05 14.04 -7.35
N GLY A 51 18.47 15.00 -8.07
CA GLY A 51 19.04 15.66 -9.24
C GLY A 51 18.82 14.89 -10.54
N SER A 52 18.77 15.61 -11.67
CA SER A 52 18.58 15.03 -13.01
C SER A 52 19.70 14.04 -13.41
N SER A 53 20.91 14.23 -12.89
CA SER A 53 22.05 13.31 -13.05
C SER A 53 22.15 12.24 -11.96
N VAL A 54 21.17 12.19 -11.04
CA VAL A 54 21.14 11.26 -9.89
C VAL A 54 22.41 11.36 -9.04
N SER A 55 22.66 12.55 -8.49
CA SER A 55 23.86 12.83 -7.68
C SER A 55 23.83 12.10 -6.33
N GLN A 56 22.66 11.81 -5.80
CA GLN A 56 22.47 11.03 -4.58
C GLN A 56 21.37 9.99 -4.78
N GLU A 57 21.52 8.87 -4.09
CA GLU A 57 20.58 7.76 -4.10
C GLU A 57 20.49 7.12 -2.72
N PHE A 58 19.26 6.83 -2.30
CA PHE A 58 18.94 6.03 -1.12
C PHE A 58 17.90 4.99 -1.51
N ASN A 59 17.99 3.79 -0.95
CA ASN A 59 16.96 2.77 -1.11
C ASN A 59 16.73 2.04 0.20
N ILE A 60 15.50 1.57 0.40
CA ILE A 60 15.08 0.79 1.55
C ILE A 60 14.06 -0.26 1.11
N ALA A 61 14.25 -1.50 1.55
CA ALA A 61 13.25 -2.55 1.40
C ALA A 61 12.26 -2.48 2.57
N LEU A 62 10.97 -2.48 2.26
CA LEU A 62 9.89 -2.37 3.22
C LEU A 62 8.93 -3.55 3.10
N THR A 63 8.29 -3.87 4.20
CA THR A 63 7.21 -4.84 4.27
C THR A 63 6.04 -4.20 5.02
N SER A 64 4.86 -4.21 4.41
CA SER A 64 3.65 -3.59 4.93
C SER A 64 2.44 -4.48 4.73
N PRO A 65 1.35 -4.32 5.51
CA PRO A 65 0.09 -4.96 5.22
C PRO A 65 -0.40 -4.68 3.80
N LYS A 66 -1.10 -5.62 3.17
CA LYS A 66 -1.83 -5.37 1.93
C LYS A 66 -2.73 -4.12 2.05
N ASN A 67 -2.93 -3.43 0.94
CA ASN A 67 -3.72 -2.19 0.83
C ASN A 67 -3.15 -0.99 1.59
N THR A 68 -1.88 -1.04 2.01
CA THR A 68 -1.15 0.13 2.49
C THR A 68 -0.97 1.13 1.34
N ASN A 69 -1.21 2.41 1.58
CA ASN A 69 -0.94 3.45 0.59
C ASN A 69 0.52 3.93 0.66
N PHE A 70 0.98 4.64 -0.36
CA PHE A 70 2.37 5.04 -0.45
C PHE A 70 2.74 6.12 0.59
N PHE A 71 1.79 6.96 1.01
CA PHE A 71 2.02 7.92 2.09
C PHE A 71 2.33 7.21 3.43
N GLU A 72 1.61 6.16 3.77
CA GLU A 72 1.88 5.31 4.93
C GLU A 72 3.24 4.61 4.81
N ALA A 73 3.59 4.12 3.62
CA ALA A 73 4.90 3.53 3.33
C ALA A 73 6.04 4.55 3.52
N MET A 74 5.85 5.80 3.11
CA MET A 74 6.83 6.87 3.35
C MET A 74 7.01 7.15 4.85
N ASN A 75 5.92 7.20 5.62
CA ASN A 75 5.98 7.36 7.07
C ASN A 75 6.71 6.18 7.75
N GLN A 76 6.53 4.96 7.25
CA GLN A 76 7.27 3.80 7.72
C GLN A 76 8.77 3.93 7.41
N ALA A 77 9.12 4.34 6.18
CA ALA A 77 10.51 4.54 5.77
C ALA A 77 11.22 5.58 6.65
N ALA A 78 10.59 6.72 6.89
CA ALA A 78 11.10 7.80 7.74
C ALA A 78 11.37 7.36 9.19
N LYS A 79 10.53 6.48 9.74
CA LYS A 79 10.74 5.90 11.08
C LYS A 79 11.96 4.98 11.16
N ILE A 80 12.31 4.31 10.06
CA ILE A 80 13.43 3.35 10.00
C ILE A 80 14.74 4.07 9.66
N ASP A 81 14.69 5.02 8.74
CA ASP A 81 15.86 5.75 8.25
C ASP A 81 15.51 7.23 8.04
N PRO A 82 16.12 8.15 8.83
CA PRO A 82 15.86 9.59 8.73
C PRO A 82 16.17 10.20 7.35
N ARG A 83 16.93 9.52 6.49
CA ARG A 83 17.14 9.96 5.10
C ARG A 83 15.85 9.93 4.27
N PHE A 84 14.83 9.22 4.74
CA PHE A 84 13.51 9.15 4.14
C PHE A 84 12.51 10.11 4.79
N ASP A 85 12.95 10.96 5.73
CA ASP A 85 12.11 12.06 6.25
C ASP A 85 11.66 12.97 5.10
N PHE A 86 10.41 13.40 5.19
CA PHE A 86 9.77 14.19 4.16
C PHE A 86 8.82 15.24 4.75
N LYS A 87 8.54 16.28 3.96
CA LYS A 87 7.50 17.27 4.24
C LYS A 87 6.49 17.30 3.12
N TYR A 88 5.26 17.65 3.47
CA TYR A 88 4.15 17.71 2.54
C TYR A 88 3.21 18.87 2.86
N LYS A 89 2.36 19.21 1.90
CA LYS A 89 1.23 20.13 2.04
C LYS A 89 -0.08 19.36 1.88
N ASN A 90 -1.08 19.71 2.67
CA ASN A 90 -2.44 19.20 2.49
C ASN A 90 -3.12 19.94 1.34
N THR A 91 -3.67 19.20 0.39
CA THR A 91 -4.45 19.74 -0.74
C THR A 91 -5.82 19.06 -0.80
N SER A 92 -6.72 19.58 -1.62
CA SER A 92 -8.02 18.93 -1.88
C SER A 92 -7.90 17.55 -2.54
N TRP A 93 -6.74 17.23 -3.13
CA TRP A 93 -6.47 15.97 -3.82
C TRP A 93 -5.60 14.99 -3.00
N GLY A 94 -5.23 15.36 -1.77
CA GLY A 94 -4.35 14.57 -0.89
C GLY A 94 -3.06 15.30 -0.50
N HIS A 95 -2.10 14.54 -0.01
CA HIS A 95 -0.80 15.00 0.43
C HIS A 95 0.13 15.25 -0.76
N TYR A 96 0.57 16.49 -0.89
CA TYR A 96 1.56 16.89 -1.89
C TYR A 96 2.94 16.96 -1.25
N VAL A 97 3.84 16.05 -1.64
CA VAL A 97 5.20 15.96 -1.11
C VAL A 97 6.07 17.08 -1.69
N THR A 98 6.66 17.89 -0.81
CA THR A 98 7.45 19.08 -1.21
C THR A 98 8.93 18.95 -0.87
N GLU A 99 9.30 18.06 0.04
CA GLU A 99 10.67 17.88 0.51
C GLU A 99 10.89 16.43 0.90
N ILE A 100 12.03 15.83 0.52
CA ILE A 100 12.48 14.51 1.00
C ILE A 100 13.99 14.61 1.26
N ALA A 101 14.50 13.95 2.30
CA ALA A 101 15.92 13.96 2.66
C ALA A 101 16.50 15.37 2.88
N GLY A 102 15.67 16.31 3.35
CA GLY A 102 16.04 17.72 3.50
C GLY A 102 16.22 18.49 2.17
N LYS A 103 15.78 17.93 1.03
CA LYS A 103 15.83 18.57 -0.29
C LYS A 103 14.44 18.97 -0.75
N ALA A 104 14.19 20.28 -0.73
CA ALA A 104 12.92 20.85 -1.17
C ALA A 104 12.85 20.94 -2.70
N GLU A 105 11.63 20.91 -3.21
CA GLU A 105 11.33 21.29 -4.59
C GLU A 105 11.71 22.76 -4.88
N ASP A 106 11.97 23.06 -6.14
CA ASP A 106 12.18 24.42 -6.62
C ASP A 106 11.24 24.71 -7.79
N VAL A 107 10.06 25.21 -7.43
CA VAL A 107 8.99 25.56 -8.37
C VAL A 107 9.45 26.58 -9.41
N LYS A 108 10.36 27.51 -9.05
CA LYS A 108 10.83 28.55 -9.99
C LYS A 108 11.70 27.96 -11.10
N ASN A 109 12.46 26.92 -10.78
CA ASN A 109 13.34 26.22 -11.72
C ASN A 109 12.72 24.91 -12.24
N ASN A 110 11.41 24.71 -12.08
CA ASN A 110 10.68 23.51 -12.47
C ASN A 110 11.24 22.19 -11.91
N ILE A 111 11.83 22.22 -10.71
CA ILE A 111 12.38 21.04 -10.04
C ILE A 111 11.35 20.51 -9.06
N PHE A 112 10.85 19.30 -9.30
CA PHE A 112 9.78 18.69 -8.49
C PHE A 112 10.14 17.27 -8.06
N TRP A 113 9.49 16.82 -6.99
CA TRP A 113 9.50 15.42 -6.57
C TRP A 113 8.49 14.62 -7.41
N LEU A 114 8.99 13.75 -8.27
CA LEU A 114 8.17 12.92 -9.15
C LEU A 114 8.13 11.48 -8.65
N LEU A 115 6.93 10.90 -8.58
CA LEU A 115 6.71 9.53 -8.11
C LEU A 115 6.55 8.58 -9.29
N TYR A 116 7.27 7.46 -9.24
CA TYR A 116 7.27 6.42 -10.26
C TYR A 116 6.92 5.06 -9.65
N ASN A 117 6.21 4.24 -10.42
CA ASN A 117 5.91 2.84 -10.11
C ASN A 117 6.60 1.96 -11.16
N LEU A 118 7.64 1.23 -10.74
CA LEU A 118 8.54 0.50 -11.62
C LEU A 118 8.38 -1.01 -11.42
N PRO A 119 8.40 -1.80 -12.52
CA PRO A 119 8.42 -3.25 -12.42
C PRO A 119 9.77 -3.77 -11.89
N GLU A 120 10.85 -3.06 -12.19
CA GLU A 120 12.23 -3.43 -11.84
C GLU A 120 12.92 -2.29 -11.06
N PRO A 121 14.01 -2.58 -10.32
CA PRO A 121 14.78 -1.54 -9.65
C PRO A 121 15.27 -0.46 -10.62
N PRO A 122 15.26 0.82 -10.21
CA PRO A 122 15.59 1.92 -11.09
C PRO A 122 17.07 1.88 -11.53
N ASN A 123 17.33 2.12 -12.82
CA ASN A 123 18.67 2.06 -13.40
C ASN A 123 19.13 3.45 -13.87
N LYS A 124 20.25 3.96 -13.33
CA LYS A 124 20.76 5.31 -13.66
C LYS A 124 21.16 5.49 -15.13
N ASN A 125 21.58 4.40 -15.78
CA ASN A 125 21.97 4.40 -17.19
C ASN A 125 20.75 4.37 -18.13
N ASN A 126 19.60 3.91 -17.63
CA ASN A 126 18.33 3.87 -18.35
C ASN A 126 17.22 4.44 -17.46
N LYS A 127 17.21 5.78 -17.33
CA LYS A 127 16.32 6.49 -16.42
C LYS A 127 14.86 6.31 -16.85
N PRO A 128 13.91 6.13 -15.91
CA PRO A 128 12.52 5.87 -16.25
C PRO A 128 11.85 7.07 -16.93
N GLY A 129 11.12 6.80 -18.01
CA GLY A 129 10.32 7.78 -18.73
C GLY A 129 8.96 8.08 -18.08
N GLU A 130 8.18 8.95 -18.73
CA GLU A 130 6.84 9.36 -18.27
C GLU A 130 5.85 8.19 -18.16
N GLU A 131 6.06 7.12 -18.93
CA GLU A 131 5.22 5.93 -18.93
C GLU A 131 5.19 5.18 -17.59
N TYR A 132 6.20 5.39 -16.75
CA TYR A 132 6.26 4.82 -15.40
C TYR A 132 5.87 5.81 -14.29
N MET A 133 5.58 7.06 -14.65
CA MET A 133 5.16 8.06 -13.69
C MET A 133 3.82 7.65 -13.09
N SER A 134 3.69 7.76 -11.77
CA SER A 134 2.45 7.40 -11.09
C SER A 134 1.32 8.32 -11.56
N PRO A 135 0.16 7.78 -12.01
CA PRO A 135 -0.99 8.58 -12.43
C PRO A 135 -1.71 9.24 -11.24
N VAL A 136 -1.37 8.84 -10.02
CA VAL A 136 -1.97 9.30 -8.76
C VAL A 136 -0.90 9.73 -7.76
N GLY A 137 -1.29 10.55 -6.80
CA GLY A 137 -0.44 10.96 -5.67
C GLY A 137 -0.20 9.84 -4.65
N VAL A 138 0.56 10.16 -3.61
CA VAL A 138 1.00 9.20 -2.58
C VAL A 138 -0.15 8.54 -1.81
N ASP A 139 -1.28 9.24 -1.64
CA ASP A 139 -2.47 8.68 -0.97
C ASP A 139 -3.24 7.68 -1.83
N GLY A 140 -3.21 7.87 -3.15
CA GLY A 140 -3.93 7.02 -4.10
C GLY A 140 -3.14 5.81 -4.58
N LEU A 141 -1.82 5.81 -4.38
CA LEU A 141 -0.94 4.73 -4.81
C LEU A 141 -0.89 3.63 -3.75
N ILE A 142 -1.37 2.44 -4.08
CA ILE A 142 -1.28 1.26 -3.20
C ILE A 142 0.04 0.52 -3.46
N VAL A 143 0.72 0.12 -2.38
CA VAL A 143 1.96 -0.66 -2.50
C VAL A 143 1.66 -2.12 -2.86
N GLU A 144 2.42 -2.68 -3.80
CA GLU A 144 2.25 -4.04 -4.30
C GLU A 144 3.53 -4.87 -4.11
N ASN A 145 3.36 -6.18 -3.97
CA ASN A 145 4.47 -7.08 -3.73
C ASN A 145 5.42 -7.15 -4.94
N GLY A 146 6.72 -7.04 -4.70
CA GLY A 146 7.79 -7.07 -5.70
C GLY A 146 7.96 -5.78 -6.50
N LYS A 147 7.16 -4.74 -6.25
CA LYS A 147 7.28 -3.46 -6.98
C LYS A 147 8.41 -2.60 -6.44
N ASN A 148 8.84 -1.67 -7.29
CA ASN A 148 9.86 -0.68 -6.97
C ASN A 148 9.27 0.72 -7.14
N TYR A 149 9.28 1.50 -6.08
CA TYR A 149 8.78 2.86 -6.09
C TYR A 149 9.94 3.84 -6.03
N LEU A 150 9.94 4.82 -6.93
CA LEU A 150 10.99 5.81 -7.01
C LEU A 150 10.41 7.20 -6.82
N PHE A 151 10.93 7.94 -5.84
CA PHE A 151 10.82 9.40 -5.81
C PHE A 151 12.07 10.01 -6.42
N TRP A 152 11.90 10.84 -7.44
CA TRP A 152 13.01 11.47 -8.14
C TRP A 152 12.85 12.99 -8.18
N LEU A 153 13.76 13.70 -7.51
CA LEU A 153 13.86 15.15 -7.58
C LEU A 153 14.60 15.54 -8.86
N ARG A 154 13.88 16.06 -9.84
CA ARG A 154 14.48 16.51 -11.11
C ARG A 154 13.71 17.64 -11.74
N GLU A 155 14.35 18.25 -12.73
CA GLU A 155 13.68 19.19 -13.62
C GLU A 155 12.60 18.48 -14.44
N LEU A 156 11.41 19.07 -14.44
CA LEU A 156 10.29 18.69 -15.29
C LEU A 156 10.27 19.61 -16.51
N ASN A 157 10.64 19.07 -17.67
CA ASN A 157 10.54 19.83 -18.90
C ASN A 157 9.08 19.89 -19.36
N LEU A 158 8.47 21.07 -19.31
CA LEU A 158 7.09 21.33 -19.68
C LEU A 158 6.90 21.64 -21.18
N SER A 159 7.96 21.64 -22.00
CA SER A 159 7.85 21.89 -23.44
C SER A 159 7.49 20.61 -24.20
N LYS A 160 6.19 20.34 -24.34
CA LYS A 160 5.63 19.47 -25.38
C LYS A 160 4.49 20.20 -26.07
#